data_AF-A0A257GTA7-F1
#
_entry.id   AF-A0A257GTA7-F1
#
_cell.length_a   1.000
_cell.length_b   1.000
_cell.length_c   1.000
_cell.angle_alpha   90.00
_cell.angle_beta   90.00
_cell.angle_gamma   90.00
#
_symmetry.space_group_name_H-M   'P 1'
#
loop_
_entity.id
_entity.type
_entity.pdbx_description
1 polymer ?
#
loop_
_entity_poly.entity_id
_entity_poly.type
_entity_poly.pdbx_seq_one_letter_code
_entity_poly.pdbx_strand_id
1 'polypeptide(L)'
;YLVRTPGQGANIEEIKEIVIGSRNGVPVRVSDIADVREGKDLRTGAATVNGNEVVLGTAMLLIGENSRTVAQRVAAKLKQIGRSLPDGVIARAVYDRTRLVEATVATVEKNLVEGALLVIVILFMILGNFKAAIATAFVIPLSMLFTITGMVENKVSANLMSLGAIDFGIIIDGAVIIVENCLRLLAHEQQR
;
A
#
# COMPACT_ATOMS: atom_id res chain seq x y z
N TYR A 1 -40.18 2.59 -34.02
CA TYR A 1 -39.29 3.73 -33.72
C TYR A 1 -39.54 4.19 -32.31
N LEU A 2 -38.48 4.42 -31.52
CA LEU A 2 -38.57 4.98 -30.17
C LEU A 2 -38.36 6.50 -30.25
N VAL A 3 -39.37 7.28 -29.89
CA VAL A 3 -39.27 8.75 -29.83
C VAL A 3 -39.02 9.15 -28.38
N ARG A 4 -37.95 9.90 -28.12
CA ARG A 4 -37.62 10.48 -26.81
C ARG A 4 -37.55 12.00 -26.94
N THR A 5 -38.22 12.68 -26.02
CA THR A 5 -38.14 14.14 -25.88
C THR A 5 -37.44 14.45 -24.55
N PRO A 6 -36.25 15.07 -24.54
CA PRO A 6 -35.61 15.50 -23.31
C PRO A 6 -36.40 16.67 -22.71
N GLY A 7 -36.80 16.54 -21.44
CA GLY A 7 -37.50 17.58 -20.68
C GLY A 7 -36.63 18.27 -19.62
N GLN A 8 -35.31 18.08 -19.69
CA GLN A 8 -34.34 18.64 -18.75
C GLN A 8 -33.65 19.83 -19.42
N GLY A 9 -33.63 21.00 -18.75
CA GLY A 9 -32.93 22.18 -19.24
C GLY A 9 -31.42 21.94 -19.28
N ALA A 10 -30.80 22.15 -20.43
CA ALA A 10 -29.39 21.81 -20.67
C ALA A 10 -28.42 22.97 -20.44
N ASN A 11 -28.91 24.21 -20.50
CA ASN A 11 -28.09 25.42 -20.45
C ASN A 11 -28.82 26.56 -19.73
N ILE A 12 -28.06 27.62 -19.41
CA ILE A 12 -28.57 28.79 -18.70
C ILE A 12 -29.67 29.50 -19.49
N GLU A 13 -29.55 29.51 -20.81
CA GLU A 13 -30.48 30.14 -21.75
C GLU A 13 -31.86 29.46 -21.70
N GLU A 14 -31.89 28.13 -21.69
CA GLU A 14 -33.12 27.37 -21.51
C GLU A 14 -33.75 27.62 -20.14
N ILE A 15 -32.93 27.72 -19.08
CA ILE A 15 -33.43 28.02 -17.72
C ILE A 15 -34.04 29.43 -17.66
N LYS A 16 -33.43 30.41 -18.35
CA LYS A 16 -33.93 31.79 -18.44
C LYS A 16 -35.29 31.87 -19.12
N GLU A 17 -35.53 31.02 -20.12
CA GLU A 17 -36.78 30.98 -20.89
C GLU A 17 -37.91 30.18 -20.22
N ILE A 18 -37.66 29.54 -19.07
CA ILE A 18 -38.71 28.81 -18.34
C ILE A 18 -39.83 29.77 -17.93
N VAL A 19 -41.05 29.45 -18.34
CA VAL A 19 -42.26 30.21 -17.98
C VAL A 19 -42.72 29.80 -16.58
N ILE A 20 -42.79 30.75 -15.66
CA ILE A 20 -43.20 30.55 -14.26
C ILE A 20 -44.67 30.90 -14.02
N GLY A 21 -45.30 31.62 -14.96
CA GLY A 21 -46.70 32.02 -14.87
C GLY A 21 -47.10 32.90 -16.05
N SER A 22 -48.35 33.37 -16.05
CA SER A 22 -48.86 34.31 -17.04
C SER A 22 -49.67 35.40 -16.35
N ARG A 23 -49.52 36.64 -16.79
CA ARG A 23 -50.30 37.79 -16.31
C ARG A 23 -50.96 38.48 -17.50
N ASN A 24 -52.28 38.53 -17.50
CA ASN A 24 -53.08 39.11 -18.59
C ASN A 24 -52.74 38.54 -19.98
N GLY A 25 -52.40 37.25 -20.06
CA GLY A 25 -52.03 36.58 -21.32
C GLY A 25 -50.56 36.74 -21.73
N VAL A 26 -49.76 37.54 -21.01
CA VAL A 26 -48.32 37.65 -21.24
C VAL A 26 -47.59 36.63 -20.36
N PRO A 27 -46.83 35.69 -20.95
CA PRO A 27 -46.02 34.74 -20.18
C PRO A 27 -44.90 35.48 -19.46
N VAL A 28 -44.70 35.14 -18.19
CA VAL A 28 -43.59 35.64 -17.35
C VAL A 28 -42.55 34.53 -17.27
N ARG A 29 -41.32 34.84 -17.67
CA ARG A 29 -40.17 33.94 -17.65
C ARG A 29 -39.31 34.16 -16.41
N VAL A 30 -38.43 33.20 -16.11
CA VAL A 30 -37.42 33.35 -15.05
C VAL A 30 -36.55 34.59 -15.29
N SER A 31 -36.16 34.85 -16.54
CA SER A 31 -35.37 36.04 -16.92
C SER A 31 -36.06 37.37 -16.64
N ASP A 32 -37.39 37.40 -16.55
CA ASP A 32 -38.14 38.62 -16.28
C ASP A 32 -38.10 38.99 -14.78
N ILE A 33 -37.73 38.05 -13.89
CA ILE A 33 -37.75 38.25 -12.42
C ILE A 33 -36.42 37.94 -11.71
N ALA A 34 -35.47 37.27 -12.36
CA ALA A 34 -34.21 36.85 -11.75
C ALA A 34 -33.06 36.79 -12.76
N ASP A 35 -31.83 36.95 -12.26
CA ASP A 35 -30.63 36.71 -13.04
C ASP A 35 -30.15 35.27 -12.82
N VAL A 36 -30.00 34.54 -13.92
CA VAL A 36 -29.54 33.15 -13.92
C VAL A 36 -28.08 33.12 -14.27
N ARG A 37 -27.26 32.68 -13.31
CA ARG A 37 -25.80 32.54 -13.46
C ARG A 37 -25.37 31.16 -13.02
N GLU A 38 -24.27 30.69 -13.60
CA GLU A 38 -23.59 29.50 -13.11
C GLU A 38 -22.99 29.84 -11.75
N GLY A 39 -23.59 29.28 -10.70
CA GLY A 39 -23.10 29.42 -9.34
C GLY A 39 -22.00 28.41 -9.07
N LYS A 40 -21.07 28.77 -8.19
CA LYS A 40 -20.23 27.79 -7.49
C LYS A 40 -20.93 27.38 -6.21
N ASP A 41 -20.73 26.14 -5.78
CA ASP A 41 -21.16 25.73 -4.45
C ASP A 41 -20.60 26.67 -3.38
N LEU A 42 -21.39 26.85 -2.32
CA LEU A 42 -20.95 27.59 -1.14
C LEU A 42 -19.66 26.97 -0.61
N ARG A 43 -18.61 27.79 -0.46
CA ARG A 43 -17.32 27.31 0.03
C ARG A 43 -17.47 26.82 1.47
N THR A 44 -17.43 25.50 1.67
CA THR A 44 -17.56 24.86 2.98
C THR A 44 -16.24 24.70 3.72
N GLY A 45 -15.10 25.00 3.08
CA GLY A 45 -13.77 24.94 3.70
C GLY A 45 -12.66 25.41 2.78
N ALA A 46 -11.43 25.44 3.31
CA ALA A 46 -10.21 25.69 2.57
C ALA A 46 -9.12 24.72 3.04
N ALA A 47 -8.29 24.26 2.12
CA ALA A 47 -7.10 23.48 2.44
C ALA A 47 -5.86 24.30 2.10
N THR A 48 -4.84 24.22 2.97
CA THR A 48 -3.57 24.89 2.74
C THR A 48 -2.42 23.90 2.88
N VAL A 49 -1.39 24.07 2.05
CA VAL A 49 -0.12 23.36 2.16
C VAL A 49 0.98 24.41 2.19
N ASN A 50 1.74 24.45 3.27
CA ASN A 50 2.82 25.44 3.49
C ASN A 50 2.36 26.90 3.31
N GLY A 51 1.16 27.25 3.79
CA GLY A 51 0.63 28.61 3.73
C GLY A 51 -0.03 29.01 2.39
N ASN A 52 0.01 28.15 1.37
CA ASN A 52 -0.66 28.40 0.10
C ASN A 52 -1.98 27.61 0.02
N GLU A 53 -3.04 28.21 -0.51
CA GLU A 53 -4.33 27.54 -0.72
C GLU A 53 -4.20 26.48 -1.82
N VAL A 54 -4.69 25.28 -1.55
CA VAL A 54 -4.62 24.12 -2.45
C VAL A 54 -5.94 23.38 -2.49
N VAL A 55 -6.16 22.63 -3.56
CA VAL A 55 -7.25 21.65 -3.64
C VAL A 55 -6.75 20.33 -3.05
N LEU A 56 -7.40 19.86 -1.98
CA LEU A 56 -7.08 18.59 -1.35
C LEU A 56 -8.01 17.50 -1.89
N GLY A 57 -7.42 16.43 -2.43
CA GLY A 57 -8.12 15.19 -2.78
C GLY A 57 -7.71 14.05 -1.86
N THR A 58 -8.67 13.26 -1.40
CA THR A 58 -8.42 12.10 -0.52
C THR A 58 -8.77 10.81 -1.25
N ALA A 59 -7.82 9.90 -1.37
CA ALA A 59 -8.06 8.54 -1.82
C ALA A 59 -8.26 7.62 -0.60
N MET A 60 -9.44 7.02 -0.49
CA MET A 60 -9.75 6.09 0.59
C MET A 60 -9.48 4.65 0.18
N LEU A 61 -8.92 3.87 1.09
CA LEU A 61 -8.69 2.44 0.91
C LEU A 61 -10.02 1.68 1.07
N LEU A 62 -10.27 0.70 0.20
CA LEU A 62 -11.38 -0.24 0.38
C LEU A 62 -11.07 -1.23 1.51
N ILE A 63 -12.10 -1.72 2.18
CA ILE A 63 -11.98 -2.71 3.25
C ILE A 63 -11.33 -3.98 2.69
N GLY A 64 -10.26 -4.46 3.35
CA GLY A 64 -9.55 -5.69 2.98
C GLY A 64 -8.45 -5.52 1.93
N GLU A 65 -8.26 -4.32 1.36
CA GLU A 65 -7.15 -4.08 0.43
C GLU A 65 -5.80 -3.87 1.16
N ASN A 66 -4.71 -4.17 0.45
CA ASN A 66 -3.36 -3.93 0.96
C ASN A 66 -2.96 -2.45 0.79
N SER A 67 -2.55 -1.81 1.88
CA SER A 67 -2.20 -0.38 1.91
C SER A 67 -1.02 -0.02 1.01
N ARG A 68 0.01 -0.88 0.90
CA ARG A 68 1.16 -0.66 0.03
C ARG A 68 0.74 -0.72 -1.44
N THR A 69 -0.01 -1.75 -1.81
CA THR A 69 -0.44 -1.95 -3.20
C THR A 69 -1.36 -0.82 -3.67
N VAL A 70 -2.33 -0.41 -2.85
CA VAL A 70 -3.23 0.69 -3.19
C VAL A 70 -2.48 2.02 -3.30
N ALA A 71 -1.57 2.32 -2.38
CA ALA A 71 -0.78 3.55 -2.44
C ALA A 71 0.05 3.64 -3.73
N GLN A 72 0.70 2.54 -4.13
CA GLN A 72 1.45 2.47 -5.39
C GLN A 72 0.55 2.66 -6.62
N ARG A 73 -0.64 2.04 -6.65
CA ARG A 73 -1.61 2.22 -7.75
C ARG A 73 -2.10 3.67 -7.84
N VAL A 74 -2.42 4.29 -6.70
CA VAL A 74 -2.87 5.69 -6.63
C VAL A 74 -1.76 6.63 -7.10
N ALA A 75 -0.51 6.44 -6.64
CA ALA A 75 0.63 7.23 -7.07
C ALA A 75 0.87 7.12 -8.60
N ALA A 76 0.80 5.91 -9.14
CA ALA A 76 0.92 5.68 -10.57
C ALA A 76 -0.21 6.37 -11.36
N LYS A 77 -1.45 6.29 -10.87
CA LYS A 77 -2.59 6.94 -11.52
C LYS A 77 -2.52 8.46 -11.44
N LEU A 78 -2.06 9.01 -10.31
CA LEU A 78 -1.84 10.45 -10.14
C LEU A 78 -0.80 10.96 -11.15
N LYS A 79 0.27 10.19 -11.40
CA LYS A 79 1.27 10.53 -12.42
C LYS A 79 0.70 10.52 -13.84
N GLN A 80 -0.26 9.64 -14.13
CA GLN A 80 -0.96 9.63 -15.43
C GLN A 80 -1.87 10.86 -15.57
N ILE A 81 -2.68 11.16 -14.54
CA ILE A 81 -3.60 12.31 -14.54
C ILE A 81 -2.83 13.63 -14.59
N GLY A 82 -1.65 13.70 -13.97
CA GLY A 82 -0.78 14.87 -14.03
C GLY A 82 -0.45 15.34 -15.45
N ARG A 83 -0.50 14.45 -16.45
CA ARG A 83 -0.25 14.80 -17.86
C ARG A 83 -1.43 15.48 -18.56
N SER A 84 -2.64 15.29 -18.06
CA SER A 84 -3.85 15.91 -18.61
C SER A 84 -4.26 17.20 -17.89
N LEU A 85 -3.47 17.62 -16.90
CA LEU A 85 -3.74 18.85 -16.16
C LEU A 85 -3.35 20.07 -17.00
N PRO A 86 -4.08 21.19 -16.86
CA PRO A 86 -3.73 22.46 -17.50
C PRO A 86 -2.38 22.97 -17.01
N ASP A 87 -1.75 23.83 -17.82
CA ASP A 87 -0.50 24.48 -17.45
C ASP A 87 -0.64 25.24 -16.11
N GLY A 88 0.34 25.04 -15.23
CA GLY A 88 0.36 25.64 -13.88
C GLY A 88 -0.30 24.81 -12.78
N VAL A 89 -1.02 23.72 -13.10
CA VAL A 89 -1.62 22.83 -12.09
C VAL A 89 -0.71 21.63 -11.82
N ILE A 90 -0.20 21.52 -10.59
CA ILE A 90 0.68 20.42 -10.18
C ILE A 90 0.00 19.57 -9.11
N ALA A 91 -0.33 18.32 -9.45
CA ALA A 91 -0.81 17.35 -8.49
C ALA A 91 0.38 16.66 -7.77
N ARG A 92 0.44 16.80 -6.44
CA ARG A 92 1.45 16.13 -5.59
C ARG A 92 0.77 15.32 -4.49
N ALA A 93 1.29 14.12 -4.24
CA ALA A 93 0.89 13.31 -3.09
C ALA A 93 1.49 13.92 -1.82
N VAL A 94 0.64 14.36 -0.90
CA VAL A 94 1.06 15.00 0.36
C VAL A 94 1.42 13.96 1.43
N TYR A 95 0.76 12.81 1.41
CA TYR A 95 0.93 11.76 2.41
C TYR A 95 1.13 10.40 1.75
N ASP A 96 2.38 9.95 1.68
CA ASP A 96 2.74 8.64 1.16
C ASP A 96 3.19 7.71 2.30
N ARG A 97 2.25 6.88 2.80
CA ARG A 97 2.56 5.86 3.81
C ARG A 97 3.56 4.81 3.30
N THR A 98 3.77 4.70 1.99
CA THR A 98 4.68 3.74 1.37
C THR A 98 6.12 3.97 1.83
N ARG A 99 6.55 5.22 1.95
CA ARG A 99 7.94 5.55 2.29
C ARG A 99 8.35 5.03 3.67
N LEU A 100 7.42 5.10 4.64
CA LEU A 100 7.65 4.59 5.99
C LEU A 100 7.66 3.06 6.02
N VAL A 101 6.75 2.43 5.29
CA VAL A 101 6.68 0.97 5.18
C VAL A 101 7.92 0.41 4.49
N GLU A 102 8.37 1.03 3.40
CA GLU A 102 9.55 0.58 2.64
C GLU A 102 10.84 0.75 3.44
N ALA A 103 11.02 1.87 4.13
CA ALA A 103 12.16 2.05 5.03
C ALA A 103 12.19 1.00 6.14
N THR A 104 11.01 0.66 6.69
CA THR A 104 10.87 -0.36 7.72
C THR A 104 11.20 -1.75 7.19
N VAL A 105 10.65 -2.11 6.02
CA VAL A 105 10.94 -3.40 5.36
C VAL A 105 12.42 -3.54 5.02
N ALA A 106 13.05 -2.50 4.47
CA ALA A 106 14.48 -2.52 4.15
C ALA A 106 15.35 -2.69 5.41
N THR A 107 14.96 -2.06 6.51
CA THR A 107 15.67 -2.22 7.80
C THR A 107 15.52 -3.65 8.33
N VAL A 108 14.32 -4.22 8.25
CA VAL A 108 14.06 -5.60 8.68
C VAL A 108 14.81 -6.59 7.80
N GLU A 109 14.80 -6.42 6.48
CA GLU A 109 15.57 -7.25 5.54
C GLU A 109 17.07 -7.24 5.89
N LYS A 110 17.63 -6.05 6.09
CA LYS A 110 19.03 -5.91 6.51
C LYS A 110 19.31 -6.62 7.84
N ASN A 111 18.45 -6.44 8.84
CA ASN A 111 18.59 -7.10 10.13
C ASN A 111 18.47 -8.62 10.01
N LEU A 112 17.59 -9.14 9.15
CA LEU A 112 17.44 -10.57 8.89
C LEU A 112 18.72 -11.16 8.29
N VAL A 113 19.32 -10.47 7.32
CA VAL A 113 20.57 -10.90 6.67
C VAL A 113 21.74 -10.85 7.66
N GLU A 114 21.88 -9.75 8.40
CA GLU A 114 22.94 -9.59 9.40
C GLU A 114 22.79 -10.61 10.54
N GLY A 115 21.57 -10.86 11.01
CA GLY A 115 21.26 -11.87 12.02
C GLY A 115 21.55 -13.30 11.54
N ALA A 116 21.12 -13.66 10.34
CA ALA A 116 21.41 -14.97 9.76
C ALA A 116 22.93 -15.21 9.60
N LEU A 117 23.68 -14.18 9.18
CA LEU A 117 25.12 -14.26 9.04
C LEU A 117 25.83 -14.46 10.39
N LEU A 118 25.39 -13.74 11.43
CA LEU A 118 25.88 -13.93 12.80
C LEU A 118 25.66 -15.37 13.29
N VAL A 119 24.46 -15.91 13.08
CA VAL A 119 24.14 -17.30 13.44
C VAL A 119 25.06 -18.27 12.71
N ILE A 120 25.25 -18.11 11.40
CA ILE A 120 26.14 -18.97 10.61
C ILE A 120 27.58 -18.93 11.16
N VAL A 121 28.11 -17.75 11.47
CA VAL A 121 29.47 -17.61 12.04
C VAL A 121 29.60 -18.36 13.37
N ILE A 122 28.61 -18.23 14.26
CA ILE A 122 28.60 -18.93 15.54
C ILE A 122 28.50 -20.45 15.33
N LEU A 123 27.69 -20.93 14.38
CA LEU A 123 27.59 -22.35 14.05
C LEU A 123 28.93 -22.94 13.59
N PHE A 124 29.65 -22.24 12.71
CA PHE A 124 30.98 -22.68 12.27
C PHE A 124 31.98 -22.73 13.44
N MET A 125 31.87 -21.81 14.40
CA MET A 125 32.74 -21.76 15.58
C MET A 125 32.44 -22.89 16.58
N ILE A 126 31.17 -23.23 16.79
CA ILE A 126 30.76 -24.25 17.76
C ILE A 126 30.98 -25.66 17.22
N LEU A 127 30.59 -25.93 15.97
CA LEU A 127 30.63 -27.30 15.44
C LEU A 127 32.04 -27.72 15.02
N GLY A 128 32.90 -26.80 14.59
CA GLY A 128 34.26 -27.08 14.09
C GLY A 128 34.35 -27.96 12.83
N ASN A 129 33.24 -28.59 12.41
CA ASN A 129 33.12 -29.45 11.25
C ASN A 129 32.37 -28.73 10.12
N PHE A 130 33.11 -28.39 9.06
CA PHE A 130 32.60 -27.63 7.92
C PHE A 130 31.41 -28.30 7.22
N LYS A 131 31.39 -29.64 7.12
CA LYS A 131 30.30 -30.38 6.47
C LYS A 131 29.01 -30.31 7.28
N ALA A 132 29.13 -30.48 8.61
CA ALA A 132 28.00 -30.42 9.53
C ALA A 132 27.44 -28.99 9.63
N ALA A 133 28.31 -27.99 9.72
CA ALA A 133 27.93 -26.59 9.75
C ALA A 133 27.16 -26.15 8.49
N ILE A 134 27.59 -26.60 7.30
CA ILE A 134 26.84 -26.33 6.05
C ILE A 134 25.47 -27.00 6.07
N ALA A 135 25.39 -28.26 6.50
CA ALA A 135 24.12 -28.98 6.56
C ALA A 135 23.10 -28.27 7.48
N THR A 136 23.55 -27.79 8.65
CA THR A 136 22.72 -27.00 9.57
C THR A 136 22.40 -25.61 9.00
N ALA A 137 23.34 -24.95 8.32
CA ALA A 137 23.12 -23.64 7.72
C ALA A 137 22.03 -23.66 6.64
N PHE A 138 21.88 -24.78 5.90
CA PHE A 138 20.79 -24.96 4.93
C PHE A 138 19.39 -25.00 5.55
N VAL A 139 19.26 -25.28 6.85
CA VAL A 139 17.96 -25.26 7.55
C VAL A 139 17.39 -23.84 7.59
N ILE A 140 18.23 -22.81 7.71
CA ILE A 140 17.80 -21.40 7.77
C ILE A 140 17.02 -20.99 6.49
N PRO A 141 17.59 -21.06 5.27
CA PRO A 141 16.87 -20.69 4.05
C PRO A 141 15.69 -21.62 3.77
N LEU A 142 15.77 -22.90 4.13
CA LEU A 142 14.67 -23.85 3.91
C LEU A 142 13.47 -23.51 4.79
N SER A 143 13.69 -23.24 6.08
CA SER A 143 12.63 -22.81 7.00
C SER A 143 12.02 -21.48 6.56
N MET A 144 12.85 -20.52 6.15
CA MET A 144 12.37 -19.24 5.61
C MET A 144 11.50 -19.41 4.36
N LEU A 145 11.89 -20.31 3.45
CA LEU A 145 11.10 -20.63 2.27
C LEU A 145 9.72 -21.17 2.66
N PHE A 146 9.65 -22.14 3.59
CA PHE A 146 8.36 -22.67 4.05
C PHE A 146 7.52 -21.64 4.78
N THR A 147 8.12 -20.81 5.64
CA THR A 147 7.41 -19.73 6.33
C THR A 147 6.82 -18.73 5.35
N ILE A 148 7.61 -18.27 4.37
CA ILE A 148 7.14 -17.31 3.35
C ILE A 148 6.03 -17.94 2.50
N THR A 149 6.18 -19.19 2.06
CA THR A 149 5.14 -19.90 1.31
C THR A 149 3.84 -19.98 2.11
N GLY A 150 3.90 -20.36 3.39
CA GLY A 150 2.73 -20.39 4.27
C GLY A 150 2.10 -19.02 4.49
N MET A 151 2.90 -17.95 4.59
CA MET A 151 2.39 -16.57 4.68
C MET A 151 1.63 -16.15 3.42
N VAL A 152 2.14 -16.52 2.23
CA VAL A 152 1.49 -16.24 0.95
C VAL A 152 0.16 -16.99 0.83
N GLU A 153 0.11 -18.27 1.19
CA GLU A 153 -1.12 -19.07 1.18
C GLU A 153 -2.18 -18.53 2.16
N ASN A 154 -1.76 -18.14 3.37
CA ASN A 154 -2.65 -17.58 4.39
C ASN A 154 -2.97 -16.08 4.18
N LYS A 155 -2.46 -15.46 3.10
CA LYS A 155 -2.63 -14.03 2.79
C LYS A 155 -2.18 -13.11 3.94
N VAL A 156 -1.23 -13.57 4.76
CA VAL A 156 -0.64 -12.77 5.84
C VAL A 156 0.41 -11.85 5.26
N SER A 157 0.32 -10.55 5.54
CA SER A 157 1.28 -9.59 5.04
C SER A 157 2.66 -9.81 5.66
N ALA A 158 3.72 -9.75 4.86
CA ALA A 158 5.10 -9.62 5.28
C ALA A 158 5.35 -8.20 5.84
N ASN A 159 4.91 -7.96 7.07
CA ASN A 159 5.11 -6.72 7.79
C ASN A 159 6.14 -6.93 8.91
N LEU A 160 6.56 -5.85 9.57
CA LEU A 160 7.59 -5.94 10.62
C LEU A 160 7.20 -6.89 11.76
N MET A 161 5.92 -6.97 12.13
CA MET A 161 5.45 -7.86 13.20
C MET A 161 5.54 -9.33 12.78
N SER A 162 5.14 -9.66 11.56
CA SER A 162 5.19 -11.04 11.06
C SER A 162 6.60 -11.49 10.71
N LEU A 163 7.43 -10.63 10.10
CA LEU A 163 8.86 -10.94 9.87
C LEU A 163 9.65 -10.99 11.18
N GLY A 164 9.34 -10.09 12.12
CA GLY A 164 10.00 -10.06 13.44
C GLY A 164 9.61 -11.23 14.34
N ALA A 165 8.47 -11.89 14.08
CA ALA A 165 8.08 -13.12 14.76
C ALA A 165 8.90 -14.35 14.30
N ILE A 166 9.65 -14.23 13.21
CA ILE A 166 10.57 -15.28 12.75
C ILE A 166 11.83 -15.18 13.60
N ASP A 167 11.90 -15.98 14.66
CA ASP A 167 13.06 -16.07 15.52
C ASP A 167 14.04 -17.14 15.00
N PHE A 168 15.19 -16.70 14.47
CA PHE A 168 16.23 -17.60 13.99
C PHE A 168 16.78 -18.51 15.09
N GLY A 169 16.91 -18.01 16.33
CA GLY A 169 17.45 -18.78 17.44
C GLY A 169 16.60 -20.01 17.73
N ILE A 170 15.28 -19.84 17.74
CA ILE A 170 14.32 -20.94 17.94
C ILE A 170 14.33 -21.92 16.76
N ILE A 171 14.43 -21.42 15.52
CA ILE A 171 14.41 -22.27 14.32
C ILE A 171 15.66 -23.16 14.23
N ILE A 172 16.83 -22.64 14.62
CA ILE A 172 18.10 -23.36 14.46
C ILE A 172 18.44 -24.30 15.62
N ASP A 173 17.97 -24.02 16.84
CA ASP A 173 18.35 -24.75 18.05
C ASP A 173 18.14 -26.27 17.91
N GLY A 174 16.94 -26.68 17.48
CA GLY A 174 16.62 -28.10 17.27
C GLY A 174 17.51 -28.78 16.22
N ALA A 175 17.87 -28.08 15.14
CA ALA A 175 18.73 -28.62 14.09
C ALA A 175 20.18 -28.78 14.58
N VAL A 176 20.67 -27.82 15.36
CA VAL A 176 22.02 -27.86 15.96
C VAL A 176 22.14 -29.03 16.93
N ILE A 177 21.17 -29.18 17.84
CA ILE A 177 21.17 -30.27 18.85
C ILE A 177 21.23 -31.63 18.17
N ILE A 178 20.46 -31.85 17.10
CA ILE A 178 20.46 -33.12 16.37
C ILE A 178 21.80 -33.37 15.69
N VAL A 179 22.36 -32.37 15.00
CA VAL A 179 23.64 -32.50 14.29
C VAL A 179 24.80 -32.72 15.27
N GLU A 180 24.83 -32.00 16.40
CA GLU A 180 25.82 -32.22 17.45
C GLU A 180 25.72 -33.63 18.03
N ASN A 181 24.50 -34.11 18.31
CA ASN A 181 24.30 -35.46 18.81
C ASN A 181 24.76 -36.53 17.80
N CYS A 182 24.47 -36.36 16.51
CA CYS A 182 24.96 -37.25 15.46
C CYS A 182 26.49 -37.26 15.40
N LEU A 183 27.13 -36.10 15.49
CA LEU A 183 28.60 -36.01 15.53
C LEU A 183 29.19 -36.69 16.78
N ARG A 184 28.55 -36.50 17.94
CA ARG A 184 28.94 -37.15 19.20
C ARG A 184 28.84 -38.67 19.07
N LEU A 185 27.74 -39.21 18.53
CA LEU A 185 27.54 -40.65 18.31
C LEU A 185 28.60 -41.23 17.36
N LEU A 186 28.87 -40.56 16.24
CA LEU A 186 29.90 -40.99 15.29
C LEU A 186 31.32 -40.97 15.89
N ALA A 187 31.63 -39.97 16.71
CA ALA A 187 32.91 -39.90 17.41
C ALA A 187 33.08 -41.04 18.44
N HIS A 188 32.00 -41.41 19.15
CA HIS A 188 32.02 -42.54 20.08
C HIS A 188 32.20 -43.90 19.38
N GLU A 189 31.55 -44.12 18.23
CA GLU A 189 31.71 -45.36 17.45
C GLU A 189 33.10 -45.48 16.81
N GLN A 190 33.78 -44.36 16.50
CA GLN A 190 35.17 -44.39 16.03
C GLN A 190 36.21 -44.71 17.12
N GLN A 191 35.84 -44.56 18.39
CA GLN A 191 36.71 -44.92 19.53
C GLN A 191 36.55 -46.39 19.97
N ARG A 192 35.62 -47.13 19.35
CA ARG A 192 35.31 -48.52 19.66
C ARG A 192 35.97 -49.46 18.64
#